data_AF-A0A4Z1SL50-F1
#
_entry.id   AF-A0A4Z1SL50-F1
#
_cell.length_a   1.000
_cell.length_b   1.000
_cell.length_c   1.000
_cell.angle_alpha   90.00
_cell.angle_beta   90.00
_cell.angle_gamma   90.00
#
_symmetry.space_group_name_H-M   'P 1'
#
loop_
_entity.id
_entity.type
_entity.pdbx_description
1 polymer ?
#
loop_
_entity_poly.entity_id
_entity_poly.type
_entity_poly.pdbx_seq_one_letter_code
_entity_poly.pdbx_strand_id
1 'polypeptide(L)'
;MSLGTSECIIYGKVKEVIPGRSTMSLPPQCTCDLVLEGAHGVRGITGAVPKIQFFYVGDACPVAPGKVYIMGGDAEDGGFMKCAKEVSSLDVARKEAEDFASAPYGWEGKTSPFTAKWPGSTTGASIVCSKTGRPSYSVPATVSFQVDQVIPPDVQEHANPYGNGEFLITVTNKGNDAVTVPVVMSADGRPDFEQSLVLSTKEDFPDAPFEVCVFPEHLPKDAHMAVLKPGESLKGTVNTLKLKLKEVQWPCGGSRVYFTFGLGNAAQKNFFYYYSNVHDPLREAAQK
;
A
#
# COMPACT_ATOMS: atom_id res chain seq x y z
N MET A 1 3.65 -4.27 10.82
CA MET A 1 3.80 -4.12 9.35
C MET A 1 4.53 -5.34 8.80
N SER A 2 4.05 -5.96 7.73
CA SER A 2 4.77 -7.04 7.04
C SER A 2 5.54 -6.47 5.85
N LEU A 3 6.60 -7.16 5.42
CA LEU A 3 7.41 -6.72 4.26
C LEU A 3 6.57 -6.63 2.96
N GLY A 4 5.52 -7.46 2.83
CA GLY A 4 4.65 -7.47 1.64
C GLY A 4 3.82 -6.18 1.48
N THR A 5 3.48 -5.52 2.59
CA THR A 5 2.67 -4.31 2.62
C THR A 5 3.49 -3.02 2.73
N SER A 6 4.81 -3.12 2.80
CA SER A 6 5.70 -1.95 2.85
C SER A 6 5.76 -1.22 1.51
N GLU A 7 5.70 0.11 1.57
CA GLU A 7 5.86 1.00 0.42
C GLU A 7 7.31 1.02 -0.07
N CYS A 8 8.26 0.93 0.87
CA CYS A 8 9.66 0.74 0.57
C CYS A 8 10.18 -0.59 1.12
N ILE A 9 11.04 -1.26 0.34
CA ILE A 9 11.73 -2.48 0.75
C ILE A 9 13.19 -2.31 0.39
N ILE A 10 14.06 -2.53 1.36
CA ILE A 10 15.50 -2.55 1.19
C ILE A 10 16.10 -3.80 1.81
N TYR A 11 17.32 -4.15 1.42
CA TYR A 11 18.12 -5.13 2.14
C TYR A 11 19.52 -4.59 2.37
N GLY A 12 20.22 -5.11 3.38
CA GLY A 12 21.59 -4.73 3.66
C GLY A 12 22.14 -5.34 4.95
N LYS A 13 23.45 -5.24 5.13
CA LYS A 13 24.10 -5.61 6.40
C LYS A 13 24.18 -4.37 7.30
N VAL A 14 23.72 -4.49 8.53
CA VAL A 14 23.83 -3.40 9.51
C VAL A 14 25.29 -3.32 9.96
N LYS A 15 25.97 -2.23 9.63
CA LYS A 15 27.33 -1.95 10.07
C LYS A 15 27.31 -1.33 11.47
N GLU A 16 26.41 -0.39 11.69
CA GLU A 16 26.31 0.39 12.91
C GLU A 16 24.85 0.74 13.21
N VAL A 17 24.51 0.76 14.49
CA VAL A 17 23.22 1.22 15.00
C VAL A 17 23.50 2.45 15.86
N ILE A 18 23.01 3.60 15.43
CA ILE A 18 23.17 4.87 16.14
C ILE A 18 21.84 5.17 16.85
N PRO A 19 21.79 5.20 18.18
CA PRO A 19 20.56 5.53 18.91
C PRO A 19 20.02 6.90 18.50
N GLY A 20 18.71 6.95 18.25
CA GLY A 20 18.00 8.17 17.89
C GLY A 20 17.12 8.69 19.03
N ARG A 21 16.05 9.39 18.65
CA ARG A 21 15.07 9.95 19.60
C ARG A 21 14.23 8.83 20.21
N SER A 22 13.86 9.02 21.48
CA SER A 22 12.94 8.17 22.22
C SER A 22 11.87 9.06 22.87
N THR A 23 10.60 8.69 22.75
CA THR A 23 9.48 9.37 23.40
C THR A 23 9.30 8.86 24.83
N MET A 24 8.69 9.67 25.69
CA MET A 24 8.33 9.25 27.07
C MET A 24 7.01 8.46 27.14
N SER A 25 6.60 7.80 26.06
CA SER A 25 5.41 6.93 26.08
C SER A 25 5.73 5.58 26.73
N LEU A 26 4.70 4.83 27.10
CA LEU A 26 4.81 3.48 27.64
C LEU A 26 3.97 2.53 26.77
N PRO A 27 4.57 1.67 25.92
CA PRO A 27 6.02 1.56 25.64
C PRO A 27 6.60 2.79 24.90
N PRO A 28 7.92 3.03 25.01
CA PRO A 28 8.56 4.16 24.33
C PRO A 28 8.56 3.94 22.83
N GLN A 29 8.33 5.01 22.07
CA GLN A 29 8.51 5.02 20.62
C GLN A 29 9.89 5.57 20.32
N CYS A 30 10.71 4.76 19.68
CA CYS A 30 12.13 5.00 19.50
C CYS A 30 12.51 5.02 18.03
N THR A 31 13.62 5.67 17.74
CA THR A 31 14.28 5.66 16.43
C THR A 31 15.73 5.25 16.59
N CYS A 32 16.28 4.55 15.60
CA CYS A 32 17.71 4.31 15.46
C CYS A 32 18.10 4.62 14.01
N ASP A 33 19.24 5.26 13.80
CA ASP A 33 19.82 5.41 12.47
C ASP A 33 20.69 4.17 12.18
N LEU A 34 20.49 3.55 11.04
CA LEU A 34 21.24 2.36 10.62
C LEU A 34 22.22 2.75 9.52
N VAL A 35 23.51 2.50 9.74
CA VAL A 35 24.52 2.56 8.69
C VAL A 35 24.61 1.19 8.06
N LEU A 36 24.45 1.11 6.74
CA LEU A 36 24.33 -0.16 6.03
C LEU A 36 25.52 -0.40 5.08
N GLU A 37 25.95 -1.64 4.99
CA GLU A 37 26.93 -2.14 4.03
C GLU A 37 26.23 -2.99 2.97
N GLY A 38 26.54 -2.74 1.69
CA GLY A 38 25.96 -3.47 0.56
C GLY A 38 24.44 -3.28 0.42
N ALA A 39 23.90 -2.17 0.92
CA ALA A 39 22.47 -1.95 0.96
C ALA A 39 21.89 -1.49 -0.38
N HIS A 40 20.76 -2.08 -0.74
CA HIS A 40 20.04 -1.77 -1.97
C HIS A 40 18.54 -1.72 -1.72
N GLY A 41 17.89 -0.71 -2.31
CA GLY A 41 16.43 -0.64 -2.34
C GLY A 41 15.85 -1.32 -3.56
N VAL A 42 14.79 -2.10 -3.34
CA VAL A 42 14.10 -2.91 -4.37
C VAL A 42 12.65 -2.48 -4.61
N ARG A 43 12.06 -1.70 -3.69
CA ARG A 43 10.73 -1.09 -3.82
C ARG A 43 10.74 0.28 -3.17
N GLY A 44 10.09 1.27 -3.78
CA GLY A 44 9.91 2.65 -3.26
C GLY A 44 11.18 3.49 -3.26
N ILE A 45 12.26 2.96 -2.67
CA ILE A 45 13.62 3.50 -2.72
C ILE A 45 14.41 2.60 -3.66
N THR A 46 15.14 3.18 -4.61
CA THR A 46 15.95 2.42 -5.58
C THR A 46 17.41 2.84 -5.48
N GLY A 47 18.34 1.92 -5.75
CA GLY A 47 19.76 2.24 -5.70
C GLY A 47 20.40 2.00 -4.33
N ALA A 48 21.59 2.58 -4.13
CA ALA A 48 22.36 2.41 -2.91
C ALA A 48 21.76 3.21 -1.76
N VAL A 49 21.62 2.57 -0.58
CA VAL A 49 21.01 3.18 0.60
C VAL A 49 21.96 3.06 1.80
N PRO A 50 22.97 3.94 1.91
CA PRO A 50 24.04 3.78 2.91
C PRO A 50 23.58 4.06 4.34
N LYS A 51 22.47 4.78 4.50
CA LYS A 51 21.90 5.14 5.79
C LYS A 51 20.37 5.19 5.70
N ILE A 52 19.70 4.69 6.74
CA ILE A 52 18.25 4.82 6.91
C ILE A 52 17.91 5.13 8.37
N GLN A 53 16.69 5.60 8.60
CA GLN A 53 16.11 5.67 9.93
C GLN A 53 15.15 4.48 10.15
N PHE A 54 15.27 3.85 11.30
CA PHE A 54 14.44 2.72 11.71
C PHE A 54 13.61 3.11 12.93
N PHE A 55 12.29 2.97 12.83
CA PHE A 55 11.34 3.22 13.90
C PHE A 55 10.97 1.91 14.58
N TYR A 56 10.93 1.90 15.91
CA TYR A 56 10.52 0.76 16.70
C TYR A 56 9.82 1.18 17.99
N VAL A 57 9.04 0.25 18.55
CA VAL A 57 8.34 0.43 19.82
C VAL A 57 8.99 -0.50 20.84
N GLY A 58 9.38 0.05 21.99
CA GLY A 58 10.06 -0.68 23.06
C GLY A 58 11.48 -0.18 23.34
N ASP A 59 12.14 -0.87 24.26
CA ASP A 59 13.37 -0.37 24.90
C ASP A 59 14.64 -0.66 24.09
N ALA A 60 14.59 -1.56 23.11
CA ALA A 60 15.74 -1.99 22.32
C ALA A 60 15.46 -1.98 20.81
N CYS A 61 16.41 -1.43 20.04
CA CYS A 61 16.35 -1.45 18.57
C CYS A 61 16.38 -2.93 18.11
N PRO A 62 15.42 -3.37 17.27
CA PRO A 62 15.22 -4.79 16.94
C PRO A 62 16.25 -5.34 15.92
N VAL A 63 17.24 -4.53 15.56
CA VAL A 63 18.31 -4.89 14.62
C VAL A 63 19.66 -4.78 15.30
N ALA A 64 20.60 -5.63 14.91
CA ALA A 64 21.93 -5.69 15.50
C ALA A 64 23.04 -5.48 14.45
N PRO A 65 24.17 -4.82 14.82
CA PRO A 65 25.36 -4.78 13.98
C PRO A 65 25.86 -6.17 13.57
N GLY A 66 26.43 -6.26 12.37
CA GLY A 66 26.99 -7.48 11.80
C GLY A 66 25.97 -8.42 11.14
N LYS A 67 24.68 -8.18 11.33
CA LYS A 67 23.58 -8.99 10.79
C LYS A 67 23.05 -8.45 9.47
N VAL A 68 22.44 -9.32 8.67
CA VAL A 68 21.82 -8.98 7.39
C VAL A 68 20.31 -8.96 7.57
N TYR A 69 19.66 -7.90 7.09
CA TYR A 69 18.22 -7.73 7.18
C TYR A 69 17.60 -7.40 5.84
N ILE A 70 16.35 -7.83 5.68
CA ILE A 70 15.37 -7.23 4.78
C ILE A 70 14.54 -6.28 5.63
N MET A 71 14.42 -5.03 5.22
CA MET A 71 13.73 -3.98 5.95
C MET A 71 12.61 -3.39 5.10
N GLY A 72 11.48 -3.14 5.73
CA GLY A 72 10.31 -2.57 5.09
C GLY A 72 9.78 -1.37 5.85
N GLY A 73 9.25 -0.40 5.13
CA GLY A 73 8.81 0.87 5.70
C GLY A 73 7.88 1.67 4.80
N ASP A 74 7.65 2.90 5.23
CA ASP A 74 6.91 3.91 4.47
C ASP A 74 7.88 4.75 3.63
N ALA A 75 7.45 5.29 2.49
CA ALA A 75 8.31 6.09 1.63
C ALA A 75 8.41 7.57 2.07
N GLU A 76 7.53 8.03 2.97
CA GLU A 76 7.52 9.42 3.47
C GLU A 76 8.77 9.76 4.33
N ASP A 77 9.18 11.03 4.27
CA ASP A 77 10.24 11.65 5.09
C ASP A 77 11.62 10.94 5.10
N GLY A 78 12.01 10.34 3.97
CA GLY A 78 13.34 9.74 3.82
C GLY A 78 13.43 8.26 4.19
N GLY A 79 12.29 7.57 4.35
CA GLY A 79 12.24 6.12 4.41
C GLY A 79 12.37 5.55 5.82
N PHE A 80 11.34 5.76 6.66
CA PHE A 80 11.27 5.10 7.96
C PHE A 80 10.99 3.61 7.78
N MET A 81 12.00 2.79 8.05
CA MET A 81 11.79 1.35 8.17
C MET A 81 11.10 1.04 9.50
N LYS A 82 10.12 0.15 9.45
CA LYS A 82 9.25 -0.20 10.60
C LYS A 82 9.21 -1.70 10.87
N CYS A 83 9.73 -2.51 9.95
CA CYS A 83 9.89 -3.95 10.15
C CYS A 83 11.24 -4.41 9.58
N ALA A 84 11.77 -5.46 10.18
CA ALA A 84 13.00 -6.09 9.74
C ALA A 84 12.88 -7.62 9.87
N LYS A 85 13.47 -8.34 8.90
CA LYS A 85 13.62 -9.79 8.93
C LYS A 85 15.10 -10.13 8.80
N GLU A 86 15.69 -10.73 9.84
CA GLU A 86 17.06 -11.24 9.78
C GLU A 86 17.15 -12.39 8.79
N VAL A 87 18.21 -12.40 7.99
CA VAL A 87 18.53 -13.46 7.03
C VAL A 87 20.02 -13.81 7.08
N SER A 88 20.37 -14.98 6.57
CA SER A 88 21.72 -15.55 6.74
C SER A 88 22.81 -14.87 5.89
N SER A 89 22.45 -14.22 4.77
CA SER A 89 23.41 -13.61 3.85
C SER A 89 22.78 -12.53 2.97
N LEU A 90 23.61 -11.68 2.34
CA LEU A 90 23.16 -10.66 1.39
C LEU A 90 22.51 -11.26 0.14
N ASP A 91 22.94 -12.43 -0.36
CA ASP A 91 22.31 -13.06 -1.53
C ASP A 91 20.91 -13.59 -1.19
N VAL A 92 20.72 -14.16 0.01
CA VAL A 92 19.39 -14.55 0.51
C VAL A 92 18.51 -13.31 0.68
N ALA A 93 19.06 -12.24 1.28
CA ALA A 93 18.34 -10.98 1.46
C ALA A 93 17.88 -10.40 0.12
N ARG A 94 18.77 -10.39 -0.88
CA ARG A 94 18.48 -9.91 -2.23
C ARG A 94 17.36 -10.70 -2.88
N LYS A 95 17.47 -12.04 -2.92
CA LYS A 95 16.47 -12.91 -3.56
C LYS A 95 15.10 -12.76 -2.90
N GLU A 96 15.05 -12.81 -1.58
CA GLU A 96 13.78 -12.66 -0.86
C GLU A 96 13.20 -11.23 -0.99
N ALA A 97 14.04 -10.20 -0.98
CA ALA A 97 13.59 -8.82 -1.17
C ALA A 97 13.07 -8.59 -2.60
N GLU A 98 13.73 -9.15 -3.61
CA GLU A 98 13.27 -9.16 -5.01
C GLU A 98 11.94 -9.93 -5.13
N ASP A 99 11.79 -11.06 -4.44
CA ASP A 99 10.53 -11.82 -4.39
C ASP A 99 9.42 -10.98 -3.75
N PHE A 100 9.68 -10.32 -2.62
CA PHE A 100 8.72 -9.40 -2.01
C PHE A 100 8.39 -8.24 -2.94
N ALA A 101 9.39 -7.60 -3.56
CA ALA A 101 9.20 -6.48 -4.47
C ALA A 101 8.44 -6.88 -5.75
N SER A 102 8.57 -8.12 -6.20
CA SER A 102 7.83 -8.66 -7.33
C SER A 102 6.33 -8.79 -7.03
N ALA A 103 5.98 -9.06 -5.76
CA ALA A 103 4.60 -9.14 -5.33
C ALA A 103 3.91 -7.77 -5.47
N PRO A 104 2.64 -7.73 -5.90
CA PRO A 104 1.85 -6.50 -5.86
C PRO A 104 1.66 -6.02 -4.43
N TYR A 105 1.35 -4.74 -4.27
CA TYR A 105 1.04 -4.15 -2.97
C TYR A 105 -0.09 -4.91 -2.28
N GLY A 106 0.11 -5.23 -1.00
CA GLY A 106 -0.86 -5.94 -0.17
C GLY A 106 -1.03 -7.43 -0.49
N TRP A 107 -0.25 -7.99 -1.42
CA TRP A 107 -0.21 -9.43 -1.66
C TRP A 107 0.82 -10.11 -0.75
N GLU A 108 0.52 -11.34 -0.38
CA GLU A 108 1.45 -12.22 0.35
C GLU A 108 2.11 -13.18 -0.62
N GLY A 109 3.28 -12.78 -1.13
CA GLY A 109 3.97 -13.49 -2.20
C GLY A 109 3.09 -13.55 -3.46
N LYS A 110 2.66 -14.77 -3.85
CA LYS A 110 1.76 -15.00 -4.98
C LYS A 110 0.29 -15.14 -4.58
N THR A 111 -0.09 -14.66 -3.40
CA THR A 111 -1.47 -14.74 -2.90
C THR A 111 -2.09 -13.36 -2.82
N SER A 112 -3.14 -13.17 -3.62
CA SER A 112 -4.00 -11.98 -3.60
C SER A 112 -4.91 -11.95 -2.38
N PRO A 113 -5.25 -10.77 -1.82
CA PRO A 113 -6.27 -10.64 -0.78
C PRO A 113 -7.70 -10.87 -1.32
N PHE A 114 -7.94 -10.63 -2.62
CA PHE A 114 -9.21 -10.99 -3.28
C PHE A 114 -9.50 -12.49 -3.22
N THR A 115 -10.77 -12.87 -3.03
CA THR A 115 -11.23 -14.25 -2.84
C THR A 115 -11.99 -14.80 -4.05
N ALA A 116 -12.57 -13.95 -4.89
CA ALA A 116 -13.29 -14.35 -6.08
C ALA A 116 -12.33 -14.93 -7.13
N LYS A 117 -12.76 -15.99 -7.82
CA LYS A 117 -12.02 -16.59 -8.94
C LYS A 117 -11.99 -15.61 -10.11
N TRP A 118 -10.80 -15.39 -10.67
CA TRP A 118 -10.62 -14.54 -11.83
C TRP A 118 -11.19 -15.21 -13.09
N PRO A 119 -12.10 -14.55 -13.81
CA PRO A 119 -12.78 -15.19 -14.95
C PRO A 119 -12.10 -14.94 -16.30
N GLY A 120 -11.18 -13.98 -16.39
CA GLY A 120 -10.61 -13.51 -17.64
C GLY A 120 -9.19 -13.98 -17.95
N SER A 121 -8.61 -13.40 -19.00
CA SER A 121 -7.23 -13.68 -19.43
C SER A 121 -6.21 -13.20 -18.39
N THR A 122 -5.10 -13.93 -18.30
CA THR A 122 -3.93 -13.59 -17.48
C THR A 122 -2.69 -13.27 -18.33
N THR A 123 -2.87 -13.11 -19.65
CA THR A 123 -1.76 -12.91 -20.59
C THR A 123 -1.01 -11.62 -20.31
N GLY A 124 0.31 -11.71 -20.12
CA GLY A 124 1.17 -10.56 -19.82
C GLY A 124 1.23 -10.18 -18.34
N ALA A 125 0.56 -10.93 -17.45
CA ALA A 125 0.66 -10.73 -16.02
C ALA A 125 2.07 -11.06 -15.50
N SER A 126 2.61 -10.21 -14.64
CA SER A 126 3.88 -10.45 -13.95
C SER A 126 3.74 -11.58 -12.93
N ILE A 127 2.60 -11.63 -12.24
CA ILE A 127 2.26 -12.64 -11.23
C ILE A 127 0.80 -13.06 -11.41
N VAL A 128 0.51 -14.33 -11.17
CA VAL A 128 -0.85 -14.86 -11.11
C VAL A 128 -1.09 -15.44 -9.73
N CYS A 129 -2.19 -15.04 -9.10
CA CYS A 129 -2.57 -15.51 -7.77
C CYS A 129 -2.77 -17.03 -7.78
N SER A 130 -2.07 -17.74 -6.91
CA SER A 130 -2.14 -19.21 -6.80
C SER A 130 -3.52 -19.72 -6.38
N LYS A 131 -4.28 -18.91 -5.62
CA LYS A 131 -5.61 -19.28 -5.10
C LYS A 131 -6.73 -18.91 -6.07
N THR A 132 -6.72 -17.69 -6.60
CA THR A 132 -7.86 -17.14 -7.36
C THR A 132 -7.63 -17.08 -8.85
N GLY A 133 -6.39 -17.23 -9.33
CA GLY A 133 -6.04 -17.00 -10.73
C GLY A 133 -6.01 -15.52 -11.11
N ARG A 134 -6.25 -14.60 -10.17
CA ARG A 134 -6.19 -13.16 -10.42
C ARG A 134 -4.80 -12.76 -10.92
N PRO A 135 -4.68 -12.11 -12.09
CA PRO A 135 -3.40 -11.61 -12.56
C PRO A 135 -3.07 -10.30 -11.85
N SER A 136 -1.78 -10.02 -11.75
CA SER A 136 -1.29 -8.69 -11.44
C SER A 136 -0.24 -8.26 -12.44
N TYR A 137 -0.33 -6.99 -12.81
CA TYR A 137 0.53 -6.33 -13.77
C TYR A 137 1.30 -5.25 -13.02
N SER A 138 2.59 -5.15 -13.32
CA SER A 138 3.40 -4.04 -12.82
C SER A 138 2.95 -2.75 -13.47
N VAL A 139 2.81 -1.69 -12.68
CA VAL A 139 2.64 -0.32 -13.18
C VAL A 139 3.97 0.11 -13.78
N PRO A 140 4.05 0.38 -15.09
CA PRO A 140 5.28 0.85 -15.72
C PRO A 140 5.73 2.19 -15.14
N ALA A 141 7.04 2.46 -15.15
CA ALA A 141 7.58 3.73 -14.64
C ALA A 141 7.07 4.98 -15.39
N THR A 142 6.56 4.80 -16.62
CA THR A 142 5.93 5.85 -17.42
C THR A 142 4.48 6.14 -17.00
N VAL A 143 3.87 5.33 -16.14
CA VAL A 143 2.50 5.50 -15.68
C VAL A 143 2.49 6.21 -14.33
N SER A 144 1.73 7.30 -14.22
CA SER A 144 1.47 7.95 -12.93
C SER A 144 0.17 7.46 -12.31
N PHE A 145 0.19 7.24 -11.01
CA PHE A 145 -0.97 6.88 -10.19
C PHE A 145 -1.15 7.96 -9.11
N GLN A 146 -2.35 8.53 -9.04
CA GLN A 146 -2.70 9.61 -8.11
C GLN A 146 -4.04 9.30 -7.42
N VAL A 147 -4.13 9.70 -6.16
CA VAL A 147 -5.32 9.56 -5.33
C VAL A 147 -5.62 10.89 -4.67
N ASP A 148 -6.77 11.48 -5.00
CA ASP A 148 -7.20 12.78 -4.48
C ASP A 148 -8.48 12.62 -3.64
N GLN A 149 -8.63 13.45 -2.61
CA GLN A 149 -9.87 13.52 -1.82
C GLN A 149 -10.99 14.13 -2.66
N VAL A 150 -12.19 13.55 -2.58
CA VAL A 150 -13.40 14.17 -3.13
C VAL A 150 -14.11 14.95 -2.02
N ILE A 151 -14.13 16.27 -2.15
CA ILE A 151 -14.78 17.16 -1.19
C ILE A 151 -16.27 17.26 -1.56
N PRO A 152 -17.19 16.85 -0.67
CA PRO A 152 -18.61 16.89 -0.94
C PRO A 152 -19.13 18.34 -0.89
N PRO A 153 -20.24 18.64 -1.57
CA PRO A 153 -20.81 19.98 -1.62
C PRO A 153 -21.31 20.47 -0.25
N ASP A 154 -21.65 19.57 0.67
CA ASP A 154 -22.17 19.84 2.02
C ASP A 154 -21.06 19.75 3.10
N VAL A 155 -19.87 20.26 2.78
CA VAL A 155 -18.73 20.27 3.69
C VAL A 155 -19.03 21.01 5.01
N GLN A 156 -18.66 20.38 6.11
CA GLN A 156 -18.66 20.92 7.47
C GLN A 156 -17.20 21.04 7.91
N GLU A 157 -16.75 22.27 8.13
CA GLU A 157 -15.34 22.61 8.38
C GLU A 157 -14.67 21.75 9.47
N HIS A 158 -15.41 21.37 10.50
CA HIS A 158 -14.88 20.61 11.64
C HIS A 158 -15.22 19.10 11.63
N ALA A 159 -15.98 18.63 10.63
CA ALA A 159 -16.43 17.22 10.61
C ALA A 159 -15.96 16.45 9.37
N ASN A 160 -15.95 17.07 8.19
CA ASN A 160 -15.54 16.43 6.94
C ASN A 160 -14.81 17.38 5.95
N PRO A 161 -13.87 18.24 6.41
CA PRO A 161 -13.19 19.20 5.53
C PRO A 161 -12.36 18.54 4.42
N TYR A 162 -12.07 17.24 4.56
CA TYR A 162 -11.26 16.42 3.65
C TYR A 162 -12.07 15.34 2.94
N GLY A 163 -13.39 15.47 2.92
CA GLY A 163 -14.28 14.54 2.25
C GLY A 163 -14.91 13.47 3.15
N ASN A 164 -15.82 12.69 2.56
CA ASN A 164 -16.62 11.66 3.23
C ASN A 164 -16.13 10.23 2.91
N GLY A 165 -14.81 10.04 2.74
CA GLY A 165 -14.24 8.75 2.36
C GLY A 165 -14.36 8.41 0.87
N GLU A 166 -14.76 9.35 0.03
CA GLU A 166 -14.68 9.21 -1.42
C GLU A 166 -13.35 9.77 -1.94
N PHE A 167 -12.69 9.01 -2.82
CA PHE A 167 -11.42 9.35 -3.41
C PHE A 167 -11.48 9.24 -4.93
N LEU A 168 -10.92 10.22 -5.62
CA LEU A 168 -10.74 10.20 -7.06
C LEU A 168 -9.40 9.52 -7.37
N ILE A 169 -9.48 8.47 -8.17
CA ILE A 169 -8.33 7.73 -8.65
C ILE A 169 -8.02 8.17 -10.07
N THR A 170 -6.77 8.54 -10.33
CA THR A 170 -6.30 8.88 -11.68
C THR A 170 -5.07 8.04 -12.04
N VAL A 171 -5.14 7.35 -13.17
CA VAL A 171 -4.02 6.59 -13.75
C VAL A 171 -3.75 7.12 -15.14
N THR A 172 -2.53 7.58 -15.40
CA THR A 172 -2.16 8.25 -16.67
C THR A 172 -0.91 7.64 -17.25
N ASN A 173 -0.94 7.27 -18.54
CA ASN A 173 0.26 6.89 -19.27
C ASN A 173 0.99 8.14 -19.80
N LYS A 174 2.15 8.45 -19.22
CA LYS A 174 3.02 9.56 -19.63
C LYS A 174 4.10 9.13 -20.63
N GLY A 175 4.08 7.85 -21.05
CA GLY A 175 5.01 7.29 -22.02
C GLY A 175 4.58 7.53 -23.47
N ASN A 176 5.41 7.03 -24.38
CA ASN A 176 5.19 7.16 -25.83
C ASN A 176 4.59 5.89 -26.46
N ASP A 177 4.46 4.81 -25.70
CA ASP A 177 3.92 3.53 -26.14
C ASP A 177 2.63 3.21 -25.39
N ALA A 178 1.76 2.40 -26.00
CA ALA A 178 0.60 1.87 -25.31
C ALA A 178 1.05 0.87 -24.23
N VAL A 179 0.42 0.93 -23.05
CA VAL A 179 0.80 0.09 -21.90
C VAL A 179 -0.42 -0.53 -21.24
N THR A 180 -0.31 -1.80 -20.85
CA THR A 180 -1.29 -2.44 -19.98
C THR A 180 -1.07 -1.98 -18.54
N VAL A 181 -2.14 -1.59 -17.86
CA VAL A 181 -2.12 -1.17 -16.45
C VAL A 181 -3.03 -2.06 -15.62
N PRO A 182 -2.75 -2.29 -14.32
CA PRO A 182 -3.55 -3.18 -13.46
C PRO A 182 -4.90 -2.56 -13.03
N VAL A 183 -5.62 -1.93 -13.95
CA VAL A 183 -6.97 -1.42 -13.76
C VAL A 183 -7.94 -2.37 -14.45
N VAL A 184 -8.80 -3.04 -13.69
CA VAL A 184 -9.87 -3.90 -14.18
C VAL A 184 -10.88 -3.05 -14.92
N MET A 185 -11.32 -3.52 -16.10
CA MET A 185 -12.41 -2.90 -16.85
C MET A 185 -13.72 -3.63 -16.55
N SER A 186 -14.79 -2.87 -16.32
CA SER A 186 -16.15 -3.38 -16.24
C SER A 186 -16.68 -3.75 -17.63
N ALA A 187 -17.76 -4.54 -17.66
CA ALA A 187 -18.38 -5.01 -18.90
C ALA A 187 -18.91 -3.87 -19.81
N ASP A 188 -19.16 -2.69 -19.25
CA ASP A 188 -19.56 -1.48 -19.99
C ASP A 188 -18.37 -0.60 -20.42
N GLY A 189 -17.13 -1.10 -20.26
CA GLY A 189 -15.92 -0.42 -20.71
C GLY A 189 -15.45 0.71 -19.80
N ARG A 190 -15.93 0.79 -18.56
CA ARG A 190 -15.45 1.75 -17.55
C ARG A 190 -14.35 1.15 -16.67
N PRO A 191 -13.46 1.96 -16.09
CA PRO A 191 -12.51 1.46 -15.11
C PRO A 191 -13.22 1.10 -13.81
N ASP A 192 -12.97 -0.10 -13.30
CA ASP A 192 -13.47 -0.61 -12.03
C ASP A 192 -12.34 -0.60 -10.99
N PHE A 193 -12.14 0.57 -10.38
CA PHE A 193 -11.09 0.76 -9.39
C PHE A 193 -11.34 -0.04 -8.11
N GLU A 194 -12.59 -0.32 -7.76
CA GLU A 194 -12.92 -1.14 -6.58
C GLU A 194 -12.42 -2.59 -6.76
N GLN A 195 -12.44 -3.11 -7.99
CA GLN A 195 -11.84 -4.42 -8.31
C GLN A 195 -10.35 -4.37 -8.68
N SER A 196 -9.73 -3.19 -8.71
CA SER A 196 -8.34 -2.98 -9.09
C SER A 196 -7.41 -2.72 -7.91
N LEU A 197 -7.93 -2.08 -6.87
CA LEU A 197 -7.15 -1.57 -5.75
C LEU A 197 -7.11 -2.56 -4.59
N VAL A 198 -5.94 -2.65 -3.97
CA VAL A 198 -5.79 -3.25 -2.64
C VAL A 198 -5.52 -2.10 -1.68
N LEU A 199 -6.31 -1.97 -0.63
CA LEU A 199 -6.15 -0.91 0.34
C LEU A 199 -5.51 -1.47 1.59
N SER A 200 -4.92 -0.57 2.37
CA SER A 200 -4.61 -0.88 3.74
C SER A 200 -4.80 0.34 4.61
N THR A 201 -5.23 0.07 5.83
CA THR A 201 -5.32 1.06 6.89
C THR A 201 -4.31 0.71 7.97
N LYS A 202 -3.86 1.75 8.67
CA LYS A 202 -3.18 1.59 9.94
C LYS A 202 -3.94 2.45 10.94
N GLU A 203 -4.34 1.88 12.07
CA GLU A 203 -4.71 2.73 13.19
C GLU A 203 -3.47 3.51 13.65
N ASP A 204 -3.67 4.71 14.21
CA ASP A 204 -2.60 5.50 14.81
C ASP A 204 -1.94 4.80 16.02
N PHE A 205 -2.41 3.60 16.39
CA PHE A 205 -1.81 2.79 17.44
C PHE A 205 -0.56 2.04 16.92
N PRO A 206 0.56 2.08 17.67
CA PRO A 206 1.81 1.47 17.24
C PRO A 206 1.72 -0.05 17.02
N ASP A 207 0.82 -0.72 17.74
CA ASP A 207 0.67 -2.17 17.78
C ASP A 207 -0.52 -2.69 16.97
N ALA A 208 -1.32 -1.81 16.36
CA ALA A 208 -2.46 -2.25 15.55
C ALA A 208 -1.95 -3.04 14.33
N PRO A 209 -2.54 -4.22 14.04
CA PRO A 209 -2.17 -4.99 12.87
C PRO A 209 -2.42 -4.15 11.61
N PHE A 210 -1.56 -4.34 10.62
CA PHE A 210 -1.74 -3.72 9.33
C PHE A 210 -2.84 -4.48 8.61
N GLU A 211 -3.99 -3.85 8.38
CA GLU A 211 -5.16 -4.54 7.81
C GLU A 211 -5.19 -4.30 6.30
N VAL A 212 -5.00 -5.37 5.53
CA VAL A 212 -5.20 -5.35 4.08
C VAL A 212 -6.70 -5.49 3.81
N CYS A 213 -7.24 -4.55 3.05
CA CYS A 213 -8.66 -4.42 2.80
C CYS A 213 -8.93 -4.50 1.30
N VAL A 214 -10.05 -5.13 0.94
CA VAL A 214 -10.59 -5.09 -0.42
C VAL A 214 -12.04 -4.65 -0.43
N PHE A 215 -12.48 -4.05 -1.53
CA PHE A 215 -13.88 -3.73 -1.74
C PHE A 215 -14.72 -5.01 -1.94
N PRO A 216 -16.06 -4.93 -1.78
CA PRO A 216 -16.96 -6.01 -2.15
C PRO A 216 -16.72 -6.46 -3.60
N GLU A 217 -16.41 -7.75 -3.75
CA GLU A 217 -15.97 -8.31 -5.03
C GLU A 217 -17.14 -8.47 -6.01
N HIS A 218 -16.98 -7.91 -7.21
CA HIS A 218 -17.96 -7.98 -8.29
C HIS A 218 -17.26 -8.09 -9.65
N LEU A 219 -16.59 -9.21 -9.90
CA LEU A 219 -15.86 -9.40 -11.15
C LEU A 219 -16.81 -9.60 -12.34
N PRO A 220 -16.67 -8.81 -13.43
CA PRO A 220 -17.38 -9.06 -14.67
C PRO A 220 -16.89 -10.37 -15.31
N LYS A 221 -17.76 -11.04 -16.08
CA LYS A 221 -17.44 -12.36 -16.69
C LYS A 221 -16.25 -12.32 -17.64
N ASP A 222 -16.00 -11.17 -18.24
CA ASP A 222 -14.95 -10.86 -19.21
C ASP A 222 -13.91 -9.88 -18.63
N ALA A 223 -13.70 -9.93 -17.31
CA ALA A 223 -12.73 -9.09 -16.61
C ALA A 223 -11.35 -9.11 -17.31
N HIS A 224 -10.88 -7.94 -17.69
CA HIS A 224 -9.58 -7.74 -18.29
C HIS A 224 -8.96 -6.46 -17.76
N MET A 225 -7.65 -6.33 -17.94
CA MET A 225 -6.92 -5.13 -17.56
C MET A 225 -6.96 -4.09 -18.68
N ALA A 226 -6.95 -2.82 -18.29
CA ALA A 226 -6.97 -1.70 -19.21
C ALA A 226 -5.65 -1.58 -19.99
N VAL A 227 -5.77 -1.06 -21.22
CA VAL A 227 -4.64 -0.63 -22.05
C VAL A 227 -4.74 0.86 -22.25
N LEU A 228 -3.72 1.60 -21.85
CA LEU A 228 -3.64 3.06 -22.01
C LEU A 228 -2.75 3.41 -23.20
N LYS A 229 -3.29 4.19 -24.13
CA LYS A 229 -2.51 4.83 -25.19
C LYS A 229 -1.59 5.92 -24.59
N PRO A 230 -0.58 6.38 -25.35
CA PRO A 230 0.23 7.52 -24.95
C PRO A 230 -0.63 8.74 -24.59
N GLY A 231 -0.41 9.29 -23.39
CA GLY A 231 -1.15 10.44 -22.87
C GLY A 231 -2.56 10.14 -22.35
N GLU A 232 -3.05 8.91 -22.43
CA GLU A 232 -4.39 8.54 -21.97
C GLU A 232 -4.47 8.43 -20.44
N SER A 233 -5.61 8.85 -19.90
CA SER A 233 -5.92 8.78 -18.47
C SER A 233 -7.22 8.04 -18.21
N LEU A 234 -7.23 7.15 -17.21
CA LEU A 234 -8.43 6.62 -16.60
C LEU A 234 -8.71 7.35 -15.29
N LYS A 235 -9.98 7.64 -15.04
CA LYS A 235 -10.47 8.29 -13.83
C LYS A 235 -11.71 7.59 -13.32
N GLY A 236 -11.82 7.50 -12.00
CA GLY A 236 -13.00 6.94 -11.33
C GLY A 236 -12.91 7.17 -9.84
N THR A 237 -14.07 7.18 -9.18
CA THR A 237 -14.12 7.37 -7.74
C THR A 237 -14.31 6.03 -7.02
N VAL A 238 -13.75 5.94 -5.82
CA VAL A 238 -13.96 4.82 -4.90
C VAL A 238 -14.38 5.37 -3.55
N ASN A 239 -15.27 4.66 -2.85
CA ASN A 239 -15.73 5.05 -1.52
C ASN A 239 -15.22 4.07 -0.48
N THR A 240 -14.21 4.46 0.31
CA THR A 240 -13.58 3.62 1.33
C THR A 240 -14.54 3.20 2.45
N LEU A 241 -15.69 3.85 2.62
CA LEU A 241 -16.71 3.42 3.56
C LEU A 241 -17.37 2.09 3.16
N LYS A 242 -17.21 1.65 1.90
CA LYS A 242 -17.68 0.34 1.41
C LYS A 242 -16.77 -0.83 1.80
N LEU A 243 -15.58 -0.58 2.35
CA LEU A 243 -14.66 -1.65 2.75
C LEU A 243 -15.32 -2.56 3.80
N LYS A 244 -15.02 -3.86 3.75
CA LYS A 244 -15.69 -4.87 4.59
C LYS A 244 -15.33 -4.69 6.07
N LEU A 245 -16.37 -4.71 6.93
CA LEU A 245 -16.31 -4.43 8.38
C LEU A 245 -15.39 -5.32 9.21
N LYS A 246 -15.02 -6.52 8.76
CA LYS A 246 -14.09 -7.37 9.52
C LYS A 246 -12.64 -6.92 9.38
N GLU A 247 -12.36 -6.00 8.47
CA GLU A 247 -11.01 -5.65 8.02
C GLU A 247 -10.68 -4.17 8.26
N VAL A 248 -11.61 -3.35 8.75
CA VAL A 248 -11.34 -1.95 9.10
C VAL A 248 -11.99 -1.60 10.42
N GLN A 249 -11.17 -1.34 11.44
CA GLN A 249 -11.62 -0.70 12.67
C GLN A 249 -11.78 0.81 12.44
N TRP A 250 -13.03 1.27 12.49
CA TRP A 250 -13.34 2.69 12.31
C TRP A 250 -13.27 3.43 13.66
N PRO A 251 -12.69 4.63 13.72
CA PRO A 251 -12.56 5.38 14.98
C PRO A 251 -13.90 5.71 15.63
N CYS A 252 -13.96 5.65 16.95
CA CYS A 252 -15.03 6.26 17.74
C CYS A 252 -14.76 7.76 17.93
N GLY A 253 -15.68 8.62 17.52
CA GLY A 253 -15.49 10.07 17.58
C GLY A 253 -14.79 10.62 16.33
N GLY A 254 -13.77 11.47 16.51
CA GLY A 254 -13.08 12.17 15.43
C GLY A 254 -11.62 11.77 15.29
N SER A 255 -11.20 11.29 14.12
CA SER A 255 -9.79 11.03 13.81
C SER A 255 -9.50 11.10 12.31
N ARG A 256 -8.23 11.27 11.95
CA ARG A 256 -7.80 11.03 10.56
C ARG A 256 -7.70 9.53 10.33
N VAL A 257 -8.23 9.06 9.21
CA VAL A 257 -8.05 7.68 8.77
C VAL A 257 -7.20 7.70 7.51
N TYR A 258 -5.99 7.16 7.63
CA TYR A 258 -5.05 7.05 6.51
C TYR A 258 -5.26 5.73 5.77
N PHE A 259 -5.26 5.82 4.45
CA PHE A 259 -5.31 4.69 3.54
C PHE A 259 -4.07 4.74 2.65
N THR A 260 -3.42 3.60 2.50
CA THR A 260 -2.53 3.37 1.37
C THR A 260 -3.31 2.59 0.32
N PHE A 261 -3.43 3.18 -0.87
CA PHE A 261 -4.07 2.60 -2.04
C PHE A 261 -2.99 1.95 -2.89
N GLY A 262 -3.05 0.64 -3.04
CA GLY A 262 -2.16 -0.15 -3.88
C GLY A 262 -2.76 -0.44 -5.24
N LEU A 263 -1.97 -0.23 -6.29
CA LEU A 263 -2.29 -0.54 -7.68
C LEU A 263 -1.09 -1.24 -8.31
N GLY A 264 -1.16 -2.57 -8.47
CA GLY A 264 0.00 -3.36 -8.89
C GLY A 264 1.16 -3.20 -7.89
N ASN A 265 2.32 -2.75 -8.35
CA ASN A 265 3.49 -2.41 -7.53
C ASN A 265 3.56 -0.92 -7.11
N ALA A 266 2.59 -0.09 -7.53
CA ALA A 266 2.51 1.30 -7.11
C ALA A 266 1.61 1.44 -5.87
N ALA A 267 1.91 2.42 -5.03
CA ALA A 267 1.11 2.77 -3.87
C ALA A 267 1.01 4.30 -3.73
N GLN A 268 -0.10 4.78 -3.22
CA GLN A 268 -0.33 6.19 -2.90
C GLN A 268 -1.08 6.27 -1.57
N LYS A 269 -0.65 7.19 -0.70
CA LYS A 269 -1.27 7.41 0.60
C LYS A 269 -2.15 8.64 0.55
N ASN A 270 -3.33 8.54 1.13
CA ASN A 270 -4.19 9.69 1.38
C ASN A 270 -5.01 9.43 2.67
N PHE A 271 -5.78 10.41 3.11
CA PHE A 271 -6.61 10.29 4.30
C PHE A 271 -7.92 11.03 4.13
N PHE A 272 -8.83 10.87 5.08
CA PHE A 272 -9.88 11.85 5.35
C PHE A 272 -10.11 11.95 6.85
N TYR A 273 -10.89 12.94 7.29
CA TYR A 273 -11.27 13.05 8.69
C TYR A 273 -12.56 12.27 8.94
N TYR A 274 -12.46 11.16 9.65
CA TYR A 274 -13.61 10.40 10.10
C TYR A 274 -14.19 11.03 11.35
N TYR A 275 -15.48 11.31 11.30
CA TYR A 275 -16.27 11.76 12.45
C TYR A 275 -17.50 10.87 12.56
N SER A 276 -17.59 10.05 13.61
CA SER A 276 -18.59 8.99 13.75
C SER A 276 -20.03 9.47 13.52
N ASN A 277 -20.39 10.64 14.07
CA ASN A 277 -21.74 11.21 13.93
C ASN A 277 -22.10 11.58 12.48
N VAL A 278 -21.11 11.82 11.62
CA VAL A 278 -21.33 12.14 10.19
C VAL A 278 -21.16 10.88 9.33
N HIS A 279 -20.16 10.06 9.63
CA HIS A 279 -19.71 9.00 8.74
C HIS A 279 -20.29 7.62 9.05
N ASP A 280 -20.70 7.34 10.30
CA ASP A 280 -21.38 6.07 10.61
C ASP A 280 -22.66 5.91 9.78
N PRO A 281 -23.57 6.91 9.65
CA PRO A 281 -24.74 6.79 8.79
C PRO A 281 -24.40 6.59 7.31
N LEU A 282 -23.36 7.28 6.80
CA LEU A 282 -22.90 7.15 5.42
C LEU A 282 -22.33 5.76 5.14
N ARG A 283 -21.59 5.21 6.10
CA ARG A 283 -21.04 3.85 6.04
C ARG A 283 -22.14 2.81 6.06
N GLU A 284 -23.11 2.93 6.98
CA GLU A 284 -24.28 2.04 7.02
C GLU A 284 -25.08 2.08 5.72
N ALA A 285 -25.19 3.24 5.07
CA ALA A 285 -25.83 3.38 3.77
C ALA A 285 -24.99 2.75 2.64
N ALA A 286 -23.67 2.91 2.66
CA ALA A 286 -22.76 2.38 1.64
C ALA A 286 -22.62 0.85 1.66
N GLN A 287 -23.04 0.20 2.76
CA GLN A 287 -22.97 -1.24 2.96
C GLN A 287 -24.27 -1.99 2.62
N LYS A 288 -25.35 -1.25 2.32
CA LYS A 288 -26.62 -1.82 1.85
C LYS A 288 -26.59 -2.04 0.35
#